data_AF-A0A0S2EP37-F1
#
_entry.id   AF-A0A0S2EP37-F1
#
_cell.length_a   1.000
_cell.length_b   1.000
_cell.length_c   1.000
_cell.angle_alpha   90.00
_cell.angle_beta   90.00
_cell.angle_gamma   90.00
#
_symmetry.space_group_name_H-M   'P 1'
#
loop_
_entity.id
_entity.type
_entity.pdbx_description
1 polymer ?
#
loop_
_entity_poly.entity_id
_entity_poly.type
_entity_poly.pdbx_seq_one_letter_code
_entity_poly.pdbx_strand_id
1 'polypeptide(L)'
;MRVHVLSDLHLEHRAGAGWEPLVVDCDVVVVAGDVASPPAASLRWLSERFQAPVIFVAGNHEYYGCVKARVETPDPVPGVHHLEDRAVVLGGTRFLGCTLWTDYELYGPATTSFAMEIAERGINDHRMIAASDPDEHRRILRFMP
;
A
#
# COMPACT_ATOMS: atom_id res chain seq x y z
N MET A 1 23.75 -7.63 3.89
CA MET A 1 22.81 -7.09 2.90
C MET A 1 22.53 -5.64 3.23
N ARG A 2 22.76 -4.71 2.29
CA ARG A 2 22.44 -3.29 2.39
C ARG A 2 21.05 -3.06 1.79
N VAL A 3 20.15 -2.49 2.58
CA VAL A 3 18.75 -2.25 2.20
C VAL A 3 18.52 -0.74 2.09
N HIS A 4 17.98 -0.29 0.96
CA HIS A 4 17.50 1.08 0.82
C HIS A 4 15.98 1.11 1.04
N VAL A 5 15.51 1.83 2.07
CA VAL A 5 14.10 1.81 2.48
C VAL A 5 13.41 3.12 2.12
N LEU A 6 12.22 3.02 1.54
CA LEU A 6 11.36 4.13 1.13
C LEU A 6 9.91 3.84 1.52
N SER A 7 9.11 4.89 1.71
CA SER A 7 7.68 4.84 2.02
C SER A 7 7.08 6.23 1.82
N ASP A 8 5.74 6.33 1.70
CA ASP A 8 4.98 7.59 1.80
C ASP A 8 5.48 8.67 0.81
N LEU A 9 5.77 8.27 -0.43
CA LEU A 9 6.22 9.19 -1.47
C LEU A 9 5.08 10.07 -1.99
N HIS A 10 3.85 9.55 -2.00
CA HIS A 10 2.60 10.21 -2.40
C HIS A 10 2.73 11.02 -3.70
N LEU A 11 3.19 10.37 -4.76
CA LEU A 11 3.45 11.00 -6.05
C LEU A 11 2.17 11.53 -6.71
N GLU A 12 1.01 10.95 -6.40
CA GLU A 12 -0.31 11.42 -6.80
C GLU A 12 -0.61 12.84 -6.32
N HIS A 13 0.00 13.26 -5.21
CA HIS A 13 -0.11 14.63 -4.67
C HIS A 13 1.01 15.55 -5.18
N ARG A 14 1.99 15.00 -5.90
CA ARG A 14 3.19 15.70 -6.37
C ARG A 14 3.29 15.75 -7.89
N ALA A 15 2.20 15.50 -8.61
CA ALA A 15 2.18 15.52 -10.08
C ALA A 15 2.77 16.85 -10.61
N GLY A 16 3.87 16.76 -11.36
CA GLY A 16 4.59 17.91 -11.92
C GLY A 16 5.73 18.47 -11.07
N ALA A 17 5.95 17.99 -9.84
CA ALA A 17 7.02 18.47 -8.97
C ALA A 17 8.41 17.91 -9.32
N GLY A 18 8.49 16.89 -10.18
CA GLY A 18 9.77 16.32 -10.64
C GLY A 18 10.62 15.70 -9.52
N TRP A 19 9.98 15.24 -8.44
CA TRP A 19 10.70 14.57 -7.36
C TRP A 19 11.26 13.24 -7.83
N GLU A 20 12.54 12.99 -7.56
CA GLU A 20 13.22 11.74 -7.86
C GLU A 20 13.90 11.22 -6.58
N PRO A 21 13.92 9.90 -6.35
CA PRO A 21 14.50 9.32 -5.16
C PRO A 21 16.03 9.41 -5.22
N LEU A 22 16.66 9.43 -4.04
CA LEU A 22 18.11 9.24 -3.97
C LEU A 22 18.44 7.80 -4.37
N VAL A 23 19.14 7.62 -5.48
CA VAL A 23 19.64 6.30 -5.88
C VAL A 23 20.99 6.07 -5.19
N VAL A 24 21.02 5.06 -4.31
CA VAL A 24 22.23 4.63 -3.60
C VAL A 24 22.62 3.21 -3.98
N ASP A 25 23.91 2.89 -3.88
CA ASP A 25 24.39 1.53 -4.02
C ASP A 25 23.86 0.65 -2.86
N CYS A 26 22.98 -0.29 -3.20
CA CYS A 26 22.32 -1.20 -2.27
C CYS A 26 22.06 -2.55 -2.93
N ASP A 27 21.81 -3.57 -2.11
CA ASP A 27 21.56 -4.92 -2.60
C ASP A 27 20.07 -5.13 -2.94
N VAL A 28 19.19 -4.36 -2.28
CA VAL A 28 17.73 -4.40 -2.47
C VAL A 28 17.12 -3.07 -2.03
N VAL A 29 16.06 -2.64 -2.72
CA VAL A 29 15.22 -1.50 -2.33
C VAL A 29 13.93 -2.07 -1.71
N VAL A 30 13.53 -1.59 -0.54
CA VAL A 30 12.26 -1.96 0.10
C VAL A 30 11.37 -0.73 0.16
N VAL A 31 10.18 -0.85 -0.40
CA VAL A 31 9.20 0.23 -0.53
C VAL A 31 7.93 -0.16 0.20
N ALA A 32 7.67 0.50 1.33
CA ALA A 32 6.65 0.15 2.30
C ALA A 32 5.29 0.86 2.07
N GLY A 33 4.89 1.00 0.80
CA GLY A 33 3.59 1.56 0.42
C GLY A 33 3.57 3.07 0.21
N ASP A 34 2.38 3.56 -0.17
CA ASP A 34 2.03 4.96 -0.36
C ASP A 34 2.95 5.69 -1.35
N VAL A 35 3.17 5.06 -2.51
CA VAL A 35 3.99 5.62 -3.59
C VAL A 35 3.14 6.42 -4.56
N ALA A 36 2.08 5.79 -5.09
CA ALA A 36 1.18 6.34 -6.08
C ALA A 36 -0.15 5.59 -6.06
N SER A 37 -1.15 6.10 -6.79
CA SER A 37 -2.44 5.43 -6.95
C SER A 37 -2.80 5.31 -8.43
N PRO A 38 -3.17 4.13 -8.95
CA PRO A 38 -3.34 2.80 -8.29
C PRO A 38 -2.00 2.02 -8.14
N PRO A 39 -1.94 0.80 -7.55
CA PRO A 39 -0.69 0.05 -7.36
C PRO A 39 0.14 -0.14 -8.65
N ALA A 40 -0.52 -0.26 -9.79
CA ALA A 40 0.15 -0.38 -11.09
C ALA A 40 1.01 0.84 -11.42
N ALA A 41 0.60 2.04 -10.98
CA ALA A 41 1.39 3.25 -11.14
C ALA A 41 2.65 3.21 -10.25
N SER A 42 2.52 2.75 -9.01
CA SER A 42 3.64 2.56 -8.09
C SER A 42 4.68 1.60 -8.67
N LEU A 43 4.23 0.43 -9.14
CA LEU A 43 5.12 -0.58 -9.72
C LEU A 43 5.86 -0.09 -10.97
N ARG A 44 5.15 0.57 -11.89
CA ARG A 44 5.78 1.14 -13.09
C ARG A 44 6.83 2.18 -12.70
N TRP A 45 6.46 3.12 -11.83
CA TRP A 45 7.36 4.19 -11.40
C TRP A 45 8.62 3.62 -10.75
N LEU A 46 8.48 2.63 -9.85
CA LEU A 46 9.61 1.97 -9.19
C LEU A 46 10.54 1.25 -10.18
N SER A 47 9.97 0.52 -11.14
CA SER A 47 10.76 -0.23 -12.13
C SER A 47 11.61 0.66 -13.03
N GLU A 48 11.19 1.91 -13.24
CA GLU A 48 11.89 2.88 -14.07
C GLU A 48 13.05 3.59 -13.32
N ARG A 49 13.04 3.61 -11.97
CA ARG A 49 14.02 4.36 -11.15
C ARG A 49 15.13 3.51 -10.55
N PHE A 50 14.86 2.24 -10.28
CA PHE A 50 15.79 1.38 -9.55
C PHE A 50 16.31 0.23 -10.41
N GLN A 51 17.63 0.07 -10.42
CA GLN A 51 18.29 -1.07 -11.07
C GLN A 51 18.44 -2.27 -10.13
N ALA A 52 18.54 -2.01 -8.82
CA ALA A 52 18.53 -3.06 -7.81
C ALA A 52 17.11 -3.67 -7.69
N PRO A 53 16.98 -4.95 -7.30
CA PRO A 53 15.68 -5.55 -7.05
C PRO A 53 14.87 -4.72 -6.06
N VAL A 54 13.60 -4.44 -6.39
CA VAL A 54 12.69 -3.70 -5.53
C VAL A 54 11.71 -4.67 -4.91
N ILE A 55 11.47 -4.55 -3.61
CA ILE A 55 10.35 -5.16 -2.90
C ILE A 55 9.35 -4.06 -2.63
N PHE A 56 8.10 -4.30 -2.99
CA PHE A 56 7.01 -3.35 -2.81
C PHE A 56 5.83 -4.02 -2.13
N VAL A 57 5.26 -3.35 -1.14
CA VAL A 57 3.91 -3.61 -0.62
C VAL A 57 3.08 -2.37 -0.90
N ALA A 58 1.78 -2.54 -1.17
CA ALA A 58 0.89 -1.41 -1.28
C ALA A 58 0.63 -0.79 0.11
N GLY A 59 0.46 0.53 0.17
CA GLY A 59 -0.08 1.24 1.33
C GLY A 59 -1.56 1.53 1.12
N ASN A 60 -2.16 2.37 1.95
CA ASN A 60 -3.58 2.74 1.84
C ASN A 60 -3.86 3.61 0.61
N HIS A 61 -2.95 4.50 0.20
CA HIS A 61 -3.16 5.42 -0.93
C HIS A 61 -3.27 4.70 -2.27
N GLU A 62 -2.60 3.55 -2.42
CA GLU A 62 -2.81 2.68 -3.57
C GLU A 62 -4.29 2.24 -3.71
N TYR A 63 -5.07 2.18 -2.62
CA TYR A 63 -6.48 1.77 -2.62
C TYR A 63 -7.48 2.94 -2.62
N TYR A 64 -7.02 4.20 -2.65
CA TYR A 64 -7.92 5.36 -2.62
C TYR A 64 -8.89 5.37 -3.81
N GLY A 65 -10.18 5.47 -3.51
CA GLY A 65 -11.24 5.46 -4.52
C GLY A 65 -11.57 4.07 -5.06
N CYS A 66 -10.96 3.01 -4.52
CA CYS A 66 -11.20 1.63 -4.93
C CYS A 66 -11.95 0.82 -3.87
N VAL A 67 -12.53 -0.29 -4.31
CA VAL A 67 -12.98 -1.38 -3.44
C VAL A 67 -11.80 -2.32 -3.25
N LYS A 68 -11.34 -2.54 -2.01
CA LYS A 68 -10.17 -3.38 -1.70
C LYS A 68 -10.24 -4.75 -2.37
N ALA A 69 -11.40 -5.40 -2.29
CA ALA A 69 -11.64 -6.71 -2.90
C ALA A 69 -11.52 -6.73 -4.45
N ARG A 70 -11.55 -5.57 -5.10
CA ARG A 70 -11.46 -5.41 -6.57
C ARG A 70 -10.12 -4.85 -7.03
N VAL A 71 -9.21 -4.51 -6.12
CA VAL A 71 -7.87 -4.10 -6.55
C VAL A 71 -7.18 -5.34 -7.11
N GLU A 72 -7.15 -5.41 -8.43
CA GLU A 72 -6.50 -6.49 -9.16
C GLU A 72 -5.04 -6.57 -8.73
N THR A 73 -4.51 -7.79 -8.61
CA THR A 73 -3.06 -7.96 -8.50
C THR A 73 -2.45 -7.42 -9.79
N PRO A 74 -1.67 -6.34 -9.74
CA PRO A 74 -1.09 -5.78 -10.95
C PRO A 74 -0.19 -6.79 -11.64
N ASP A 75 -0.11 -6.70 -12.97
CA ASP A 75 0.78 -7.54 -13.77
C ASP A 75 2.22 -7.47 -13.23
N PRO A 76 2.96 -8.60 -13.21
CA PRO A 76 4.35 -8.61 -12.80
C PRO A 76 5.17 -7.59 -13.60
N VAL A 77 5.87 -6.69 -12.90
CA VAL A 77 6.77 -5.73 -13.51
C VAL A 77 8.22 -6.20 -13.29
N PRO A 78 9.04 -6.31 -14.36
CA PRO A 78 10.43 -6.72 -14.23
C PRO A 78 11.20 -5.88 -13.19
N GLY A 79 11.96 -6.55 -12.32
CA GLY A 79 12.76 -5.89 -11.28
C GLY A 79 11.99 -5.50 -10.01
N VAL A 80 10.66 -5.64 -9.98
CA VAL A 80 9.83 -5.31 -8.81
C VAL A 80 9.07 -6.54 -8.31
N HIS A 81 9.27 -6.88 -7.05
CA HIS A 81 8.58 -7.92 -6.31
C HIS A 81 7.44 -7.29 -5.50
N HIS A 82 6.23 -7.28 -6.05
CA HIS A 82 5.03 -6.93 -5.30
C HIS A 82 4.65 -8.07 -4.35
N LEU A 83 4.60 -7.79 -3.05
CA LEU A 83 4.22 -8.75 -2.02
C LEU A 83 2.87 -8.36 -1.42
N GLU A 84 1.91 -9.29 -1.52
CA GLU A 84 0.64 -9.25 -0.80
C GLU A 84 0.39 -10.67 -0.28
N ASP A 85 0.42 -10.87 1.03
CA ASP A 85 0.49 -12.18 1.71
C ASP A 85 1.52 -13.14 1.08
N ARG A 86 2.68 -12.61 0.69
CA ARG A 86 3.70 -13.34 -0.06
C ARG A 86 5.10 -13.12 0.50
N ALA A 87 6.01 -13.98 0.02
CA ALA A 87 7.41 -13.94 0.37
C ALA A 87 8.29 -13.94 -0.88
N VAL A 88 9.47 -13.33 -0.76
CA VAL A 88 10.56 -13.48 -1.73
C VAL A 88 11.86 -13.72 -0.99
N VAL A 89 12.78 -14.50 -1.59
CA VAL A 89 14.13 -14.70 -1.05
C VAL A 89 15.13 -14.05 -1.99
N LEU A 90 15.87 -13.05 -1.49
CA LEU A 90 16.91 -12.35 -2.24
C LEU A 90 18.21 -12.45 -1.44
N GLY A 91 19.32 -12.83 -2.09
CA GLY A 91 20.63 -12.94 -1.42
C GLY A 91 20.62 -13.81 -0.15
N GLY A 92 19.81 -14.87 -0.10
CA GLY A 92 19.64 -15.75 1.07
C GLY A 92 18.78 -15.18 2.21
N THR A 93 18.25 -13.97 2.07
CA THR A 93 17.36 -13.33 3.05
C THR A 93 15.90 -13.44 2.59
N ARG A 94 15.01 -13.92 3.47
CA ARG A 94 13.57 -14.02 3.21
C ARG A 94 12.86 -12.74 3.64
N PHE A 95 12.15 -12.13 2.70
CA PHE A 95 11.27 -10.98 2.92
C PHE A 95 9.82 -11.44 2.88
N LEU A 96 9.00 -10.89 3.77
CA LEU A 96 7.56 -11.12 3.87
C LEU A 96 6.89 -9.76 3.72
N GLY A 97 5.83 -9.70 2.93
CA GLY A 97 5.09 -8.45 2.71
C GLY A 97 3.60 -8.71 2.53
N CYS A 98 2.81 -7.86 3.18
CA CYS A 98 1.37 -7.80 3.08
C CYS A 98 0.87 -6.40 3.47
N THR A 99 -0.28 -6.02 2.93
CA THR A 99 -0.99 -4.81 3.36
C THR A 99 -1.94 -5.18 4.49
N LEU A 100 -1.62 -4.77 5.72
CA LEU A 100 -2.50 -4.96 6.85
C LEU A 100 -3.41 -3.75 7.03
N TRP A 101 -4.61 -4.00 7.57
CA TRP A 101 -5.61 -2.97 7.83
C TRP A 101 -5.93 -2.92 9.31
N THR A 102 -6.28 -1.75 9.81
CA THR A 102 -6.71 -1.61 11.20
C THR A 102 -8.01 -2.40 11.44
N ASP A 103 -8.02 -3.13 12.54
CA ASP A 103 -9.19 -3.77 13.17
C ASP A 103 -9.94 -2.80 14.10
N TYR A 104 -9.42 -1.57 14.26
CA TYR A 104 -9.85 -0.56 15.22
C TYR A 104 -9.77 -0.98 16.70
N GLU A 105 -9.03 -2.06 17.02
CA GLU A 105 -8.96 -2.64 18.37
C GLU A 105 -7.74 -2.18 19.18
N LEU A 106 -7.07 -1.09 18.79
CA LEU A 106 -5.89 -0.58 19.52
C LEU A 106 -6.15 -0.36 21.03
N TYR A 107 -7.38 0.04 21.39
CA TYR A 107 -7.83 0.20 22.77
C TYR A 107 -8.79 -0.91 23.24
N GLY A 108 -8.80 -2.04 22.53
CA GLY A 108 -9.62 -3.22 22.77
C GLY A 108 -10.99 -3.19 22.06
N PRO A 109 -11.63 -4.37 21.92
CA PRO A 109 -12.84 -4.57 21.11
C PRO A 109 -14.04 -3.75 21.61
N ALA A 110 -14.05 -3.36 22.89
CA ALA A 110 -15.11 -2.52 23.47
C ALA A 110 -15.14 -1.11 22.88
N THR A 111 -14.04 -0.66 22.27
CA THR A 111 -13.92 0.70 21.70
C THR A 111 -14.03 0.74 20.18
N THR A 112 -14.05 -0.42 19.50
CA THR A 112 -14.03 -0.55 18.03
C THR A 112 -15.09 0.30 17.36
N SER A 113 -16.36 0.23 17.79
CA SER A 113 -17.44 1.02 17.18
C SER A 113 -17.24 2.52 17.33
N PHE A 114 -16.72 2.97 18.48
CA PHE A 114 -16.42 4.39 18.70
C PHE A 114 -15.21 4.83 17.87
N ALA A 115 -14.16 4.02 17.80
CA ALA A 115 -13.00 4.28 16.97
C ALA A 115 -13.37 4.37 15.48
N MET A 116 -14.25 3.48 14.99
CA MET A 116 -14.78 3.54 13.62
C MET A 116 -15.62 4.79 13.38
N GLU A 117 -16.49 5.20 14.30
CA GLU A 117 -17.29 6.44 14.18
C GLU A 117 -16.39 7.69 14.08
N ILE A 118 -15.33 7.73 14.89
CA ILE A 118 -14.35 8.83 14.84
C ILE A 118 -13.55 8.78 13.54
N ALA A 119 -13.13 7.59 13.09
CA ALA A 119 -12.40 7.41 11.83
C ALA A 119 -13.24 7.83 10.62
N GLU A 120 -14.54 7.52 10.60
CA GLU A 120 -15.45 7.94 9.53
C GLU A 120 -15.50 9.46 9.38
N ARG A 121 -15.38 10.21 10.48
CA ARG A 121 -15.41 11.68 10.48
C ARG A 121 -14.04 12.31 10.19
N GLY A 122 -12.96 11.66 10.65
CA GLY A 122 -11.63 12.26 10.71
C GLY A 122 -10.58 11.69 9.76
N ILE A 123 -10.77 10.47 9.23
CA ILE A 123 -9.73 9.76 8.50
C ILE A 123 -10.15 9.57 7.03
N ASN A 124 -9.32 10.06 6.11
CA ASN A 124 -9.56 9.93 4.68
C ASN A 124 -9.58 8.48 4.24
N ASP A 125 -8.68 7.64 4.75
CA ASP A 125 -8.62 6.21 4.42
C ASP A 125 -9.97 5.54 4.63
N HIS A 126 -10.59 5.77 5.78
CA HIS A 126 -11.91 5.23 6.11
C HIS A 126 -12.97 5.69 5.09
N ARG A 127 -12.91 6.97 4.68
CA ARG A 127 -13.87 7.57 3.74
C ARG A 127 -13.61 7.27 2.27
N MET A 128 -12.38 6.96 1.89
CA MET A 128 -11.97 6.81 0.49
C MET A 128 -11.80 5.36 0.06
N ILE A 129 -11.67 4.43 1.01
CA ILE A 129 -11.44 3.01 0.73
C ILE A 129 -12.67 2.21 1.18
N ALA A 130 -13.24 1.43 0.26
CA ALA A 130 -14.34 0.51 0.56
C ALA A 130 -13.80 -0.92 0.73
N ALA A 131 -14.33 -1.68 1.69
CA ALA A 131 -13.95 -3.09 1.86
C ALA A 131 -14.59 -3.99 0.79
N SER A 132 -15.87 -3.74 0.49
CA SER A 132 -16.67 -4.44 -0.52
C SER A 132 -17.56 -3.44 -1.27
N ASP A 133 -18.21 -3.89 -2.34
CA ASP A 133 -19.25 -3.11 -2.98
C ASP A 133 -20.38 -2.78 -1.99
N PRO A 134 -21.05 -1.63 -2.16
CA PRO A 134 -22.33 -1.42 -1.53
C PRO A 134 -23.35 -2.40 -2.13
N ASP A 135 -23.93 -3.28 -1.31
CA ASP A 135 -25.14 -4.01 -1.71
C ASP A 135 -26.28 -3.01 -1.97
N GLU A 136 -27.17 -3.30 -2.92
CA GLU A 136 -28.31 -2.46 -3.34
C GLU A 136 -29.19 -1.92 -2.20
N HIS A 137 -29.05 -2.47 -0.98
CA HIS A 137 -29.83 -2.10 0.19
C HIS A 137 -29.04 -1.79 1.48
N ARG A 138 -27.70 -1.75 1.51
CA ARG A 138 -26.98 -1.50 2.79
C ARG A 138 -25.63 -0.78 2.64
N ARG A 139 -25.34 0.02 3.67
CA ARG A 139 -24.16 0.88 3.90
C ARG A 139 -22.87 0.30 3.30
N ILE A 140 -22.05 1.14 2.65
CA ILE A 140 -20.68 0.79 2.25
C ILE A 140 -19.97 0.16 3.46
N LEU A 141 -19.60 -1.11 3.36
CA LEU A 141 -18.75 -1.74 4.37
C LEU A 141 -17.36 -1.13 4.21
N ARG A 142 -17.00 -0.26 5.15
CA ARG A 142 -15.70 0.42 5.21
C ARG A 142 -14.92 -0.23 6.33
N PHE A 143 -13.88 -0.97 5.97
CA PHE A 143 -12.99 -1.70 6.87
C PHE A 143 -13.76 -2.62 7.83
N MET A 144 -13.88 -3.90 7.50
CA MET A 144 -14.47 -4.87 8.44
C MET A 144 -13.46 -5.13 9.58
N PRO A 145 -13.91 -5.24 10.85
CA PRO A 145 -13.16 -5.99 11.84
C PRO A 145 -13.08 -7.47 11.44
#